data_AF-A0A1M5TEK3-F1
#
_entry.id   AF-A0A1M5TEK3-F1
#
_cell.length_a   1.000
_cell.length_b   1.000
_cell.length_c   1.000
_cell.angle_alpha   90.00
_cell.angle_beta   90.00
_cell.angle_gamma   90.00
#
_symmetry.space_group_name_H-M   'P 1'
#
loop_
_entity.id
_entity.type
_entity.pdbx_description
1 polymer ?
#
loop_
_entity_poly.entity_id
_entity_poly.type
_entity_poly.pdbx_seq_one_letter_code
_entity_poly.pdbx_strand_id
1 'polypeptide(L)'
;MSYNSKGNKKCAKQEPIKFEFVEKGYTDEKGNLREELITTEAQYIAKKLYNEKLSNSQLRAFFNEVKAIKSRINESEELFEKNYPFILMLKSKAEYKYRNGFNSKITKGFRDFINESVDYIKENKSLDTFENFVLFFEAIIGYFYGFGGENNR
;
A
#
# COMPACT_ATOMS: atom_id res chain seq x y z
N MET A 1 5.71 18.84 -48.81
CA MET A 1 5.09 19.78 -47.85
C MET A 1 3.98 19.03 -47.14
N SER A 2 3.91 18.83 -45.82
CA SER A 2 4.74 19.23 -44.69
C SER A 2 4.46 18.23 -43.57
N TYR A 3 5.51 17.74 -42.90
CA TYR A 3 5.41 17.00 -41.65
C TYR A 3 5.16 17.99 -40.50
N ASN A 4 4.31 17.64 -39.53
CA ASN A 4 4.37 18.18 -38.16
C ASN A 4 3.38 17.42 -37.26
N SER A 5 3.62 17.15 -35.98
CA SER A 5 4.84 16.94 -35.19
C SER A 5 4.37 16.36 -33.85
N LYS A 6 5.18 15.44 -33.35
CA LYS A 6 5.15 14.75 -32.07
C LYS A 6 4.71 15.63 -30.88
N GLY A 7 3.57 15.29 -30.28
CA GLY A 7 3.27 15.62 -28.89
C GLY A 7 4.00 14.67 -27.95
N ASN A 8 5.30 14.92 -27.75
CA ASN A 8 6.17 14.17 -26.84
C ASN A 8 5.77 14.48 -25.39
N LYS A 9 4.80 13.74 -24.83
CA LYS A 9 4.51 13.76 -23.39
C LYS A 9 5.73 13.16 -22.68
N LYS A 10 6.62 14.03 -22.18
CA LYS A 10 7.70 13.67 -21.27
C LYS A 10 7.08 12.96 -20.06
N CYS A 11 7.14 11.62 -20.06
CA CYS A 11 6.87 10.81 -18.89
C CYS A 11 8.00 11.13 -17.90
N ALA A 12 7.75 12.06 -16.98
CA ALA A 12 8.69 12.35 -15.90
C ALA A 12 8.97 11.01 -15.20
N LYS A 13 10.22 10.54 -15.26
CA LYS A 13 10.63 9.30 -14.60
C LYS A 13 10.45 9.53 -13.10
N GLN A 14 9.34 9.06 -12.54
CA GLN A 14 9.13 9.07 -11.11
C GLN A 14 10.02 7.98 -10.52
N GLU A 15 10.89 8.37 -9.59
CA GLU A 15 11.73 7.42 -8.87
C GLU A 15 10.85 6.41 -8.13
N PRO A 16 11.27 5.13 -8.06
CA PRO A 16 10.53 4.11 -7.34
C PRO A 16 10.38 4.50 -5.86
N ILE A 17 9.22 4.18 -5.28
CA ILE A 17 8.98 4.39 -3.86
C ILE A 17 9.93 3.46 -3.09
N LYS A 18 10.69 4.02 -2.15
CA LYS A 18 11.48 3.25 -1.20
C LYS A 18 10.59 2.83 -0.03
N PHE A 19 10.58 1.54 0.27
CA PHE A 19 9.83 0.96 1.39
C PHE A 19 10.80 0.56 2.49
N GLU A 20 11.05 1.44 3.46
CA GLU A 20 12.08 1.20 4.49
C GLU A 20 11.72 0.04 5.42
N PHE A 21 10.43 -0.21 5.65
CA PHE A 21 9.94 -1.37 6.40
C PHE A 21 10.43 -2.72 5.85
N VAL A 22 10.80 -2.82 4.56
CA VAL A 22 11.34 -4.07 3.98
C VAL A 22 12.67 -4.46 4.63
N GLU A 23 13.51 -3.46 4.94
CA GLU A 23 14.81 -3.67 5.59
C GLU A 23 14.71 -3.58 7.11
N LYS A 24 13.90 -2.64 7.61
CA LYS A 24 13.86 -2.29 9.04
C LYS A 24 12.75 -2.98 9.82
N GLY A 25 11.83 -3.64 9.13
CA GLY A 25 10.66 -4.27 9.71
C GLY A 25 9.59 -3.31 10.23
N TYR A 26 8.55 -3.88 10.83
CA TYR A 26 7.47 -3.12 11.46
C TYR A 26 7.72 -2.78 12.93
N THR A 27 8.51 -3.57 13.64
CA THR A 27 8.74 -3.41 15.08
C THR A 27 10.15 -2.93 15.38
N ASP A 28 10.30 -2.28 16.53
CA ASP A 28 11.60 -1.95 17.11
C ASP A 28 12.25 -3.19 17.74
N GLU A 29 13.45 -3.04 18.29
CA GLU A 29 14.20 -4.11 18.97
C GLU A 29 13.46 -4.69 20.19
N LYS A 30 12.46 -3.98 20.72
CA LYS A 30 11.64 -4.38 21.87
C LYS A 30 10.33 -5.06 21.45
N GLY A 31 10.06 -5.16 20.15
CA GLY A 31 8.82 -5.72 19.61
C GLY A 31 7.65 -4.73 19.56
N ASN A 32 7.85 -3.44 19.86
CA ASN A 32 6.81 -2.42 19.71
C ASN A 32 6.76 -1.92 18.26
N LEU A 33 5.59 -1.50 17.79
CA LEU A 33 5.45 -0.87 16.49
C LEU A 33 6.34 0.38 16.39
N ARG A 34 7.16 0.45 15.34
CA ARG A 34 8.09 1.58 15.10
C ARG A 34 7.31 2.89 14.94
N GLU A 35 7.73 3.93 15.65
CA GLU A 35 7.13 5.26 15.55
C GLU A 35 7.28 5.82 14.13
N GLU A 36 8.45 5.62 13.52
CA GLU A 36 8.76 6.11 12.18
C GLU A 36 7.88 5.47 11.11
N LEU A 37 7.47 4.20 11.32
CA LEU A 37 6.59 3.46 10.41
C LEU A 37 5.24 4.15 10.30
N ILE A 38 4.63 4.50 11.44
CA ILE A 38 3.30 5.12 11.50
C ILE A 38 3.34 6.60 11.18
N THR A 39 4.48 7.26 11.36
CA THR A 39 4.64 8.70 11.09
C THR A 39 5.28 8.95 9.73
N THR A 40 6.61 9.02 9.69
CA THR A 40 7.41 9.47 8.55
C THR A 40 7.27 8.56 7.32
N GLU A 41 7.33 7.24 7.50
CA GLU A 41 7.24 6.28 6.39
C GLU A 41 5.83 6.26 5.80
N ALA A 42 4.80 6.19 6.65
CA ALA A 42 3.40 6.23 6.21
C ALA A 42 3.09 7.54 5.47
N GLN A 43 3.53 8.68 6.00
CA GLN A 43 3.36 9.99 5.37
C GLN A 43 4.07 10.07 4.01
N TYR A 44 5.32 9.58 3.94
CA TYR A 44 6.10 9.55 2.71
C TYR A 44 5.42 8.71 1.62
N ILE A 45 5.01 7.49 1.95
CA ILE A 45 4.31 6.59 1.02
C ILE A 45 3.00 7.25 0.58
N ALA A 46 2.19 7.74 1.51
CA ALA A 46 0.94 8.43 1.21
C ALA A 46 1.15 9.60 0.24
N LYS A 47 2.20 10.41 0.44
CA LYS A 47 2.51 11.56 -0.44
C LYS A 47 2.91 11.09 -1.84
N LYS A 48 3.71 10.03 -1.95
CA LYS A 48 4.09 9.45 -3.25
C LYS A 48 2.88 8.89 -3.99
N LEU A 49 2.04 8.10 -3.32
CA LEU A 49 0.80 7.57 -3.90
C LEU A 49 -0.14 8.68 -4.37
N TYR A 50 -0.23 9.78 -3.59
CA TYR A 50 -1.04 10.94 -3.96
C TYR A 50 -0.49 11.62 -5.22
N ASN A 51 0.83 11.80 -5.30
CA ASN A 51 1.48 12.38 -6.48
C ASN A 51 1.35 11.49 -7.73
N GLU A 52 1.31 10.16 -7.54
CA GLU A 52 0.99 9.19 -8.59
C GLU A 52 -0.48 9.22 -9.04
N LYS A 53 -1.32 10.05 -8.41
CA LYS A 53 -2.76 10.19 -8.68
C LYS A 53 -3.55 8.90 -8.41
N LEU A 54 -3.19 8.17 -7.35
CA LEU A 54 -4.02 7.06 -6.86
C LEU A 54 -5.43 7.57 -6.54
N SER A 55 -6.44 6.80 -6.91
CA SER A 55 -7.82 7.13 -6.56
C SER A 55 -8.11 6.82 -5.10
N ASN A 56 -8.76 7.75 -4.39
CA ASN A 56 -9.37 7.53 -3.07
C ASN A 56 -10.23 6.26 -3.03
N SER A 57 -11.02 6.01 -4.09
CA SER A 57 -11.92 4.84 -4.13
C SER A 57 -11.16 3.53 -4.21
N GLN A 58 -10.00 3.50 -4.89
CA GLN A 58 -9.19 2.29 -5.00
C GLN A 58 -8.42 2.02 -3.71
N LEU A 59 -7.83 3.07 -3.12
CA LEU A 59 -7.18 3.00 -1.81
C LEU A 59 -8.15 2.45 -0.75
N ARG A 60 -9.34 3.07 -0.64
CA ARG A 60 -10.37 2.64 0.31
C ARG A 60 -10.89 1.23 0.03
N ALA A 61 -11.06 0.85 -1.24
CA ALA A 61 -11.52 -0.50 -1.58
C ALA A 61 -10.55 -1.60 -1.11
N PHE A 62 -9.23 -1.40 -1.27
CA PHE A 62 -8.24 -2.34 -0.75
C PHE A 62 -8.22 -2.38 0.77
N PHE A 63 -8.27 -1.22 1.42
CA PHE A 63 -8.28 -1.18 2.88
C PHE A 63 -9.51 -1.85 3.50
N ASN A 64 -10.69 -1.64 2.91
CA ASN A 64 -11.90 -2.33 3.34
C ASN A 64 -11.76 -3.86 3.25
N GLU A 65 -11.06 -4.36 2.23
CA GLU A 65 -10.77 -5.78 2.10
C GLU A 65 -9.83 -6.27 3.21
N VAL A 66 -8.77 -5.51 3.51
CA VAL A 66 -7.86 -5.80 4.64
C VAL A 66 -8.63 -5.81 5.97
N LYS A 67 -9.51 -4.84 6.22
CA LYS A 67 -10.36 -4.79 7.43
C LYS A 67 -11.34 -5.95 7.48
N ALA A 68 -11.89 -6.37 6.35
CA ALA A 68 -12.76 -7.55 6.29
C ALA A 68 -12.01 -8.84 6.64
N ILE A 69 -10.76 -8.97 6.21
CA ILE A 69 -9.88 -10.08 6.61
C ILE A 69 -9.59 -10.00 8.12
N LYS A 70 -9.17 -8.83 8.62
CA LYS A 70 -8.93 -8.62 10.06
C LYS A 70 -10.16 -9.00 10.92
N SER A 71 -11.36 -8.59 10.49
CA SER A 71 -12.59 -8.92 11.21
C SER A 71 -12.90 -10.42 11.26
N ARG A 72 -12.48 -11.20 10.24
CA ARG A 72 -12.64 -12.66 10.25
C ARG A 72 -11.60 -13.36 11.13
N ILE A 73 -10.42 -12.76 11.28
CA ILE A 73 -9.34 -13.26 12.13
C ILE A 73 -9.69 -13.04 13.61
N ASN A 74 -10.25 -11.87 13.94
CA ASN A 74 -10.76 -11.57 15.28
C ASN A 74 -9.77 -11.95 16.41
N GLU A 75 -8.52 -11.51 16.26
CA GLU A 75 -7.43 -11.71 17.25
C GLU A 75 -7.13 -13.19 17.60
N SER A 76 -7.53 -14.13 16.74
CA SER A 76 -7.29 -15.57 16.93
C SER A 76 -6.24 -16.09 15.98
N GLU A 77 -5.22 -16.76 16.51
CA GLU A 77 -4.16 -17.41 15.72
C GLU A 77 -4.72 -18.52 14.81
N GLU A 78 -5.70 -19.30 15.28
CA GLU A 78 -6.37 -20.32 14.48
C GLU A 78 -7.09 -19.69 13.27
N LEU A 79 -7.81 -18.59 13.51
CA LEU A 79 -8.50 -17.88 12.44
C LEU A 79 -7.53 -17.12 11.53
N PHE A 80 -6.38 -16.67 12.05
CA PHE A 80 -5.28 -16.14 11.24
C PHE A 80 -4.81 -17.17 10.23
N GLU A 81 -4.46 -18.37 10.68
CA GLU A 81 -4.03 -19.46 9.80
C GLU A 81 -5.06 -19.79 8.72
N LYS A 82 -6.34 -19.87 9.10
CA LYS A 82 -7.45 -20.12 8.18
C LYS A 82 -7.64 -19.00 7.15
N ASN A 83 -7.38 -17.75 7.51
CA ASN A 83 -7.57 -16.59 6.64
C ASN A 83 -6.29 -16.11 5.95
N TYR A 84 -5.13 -16.66 6.30
CA TYR A 84 -3.83 -16.31 5.73
C TYR A 84 -3.79 -16.35 4.20
N PRO A 85 -4.41 -17.33 3.50
CA PRO A 85 -4.49 -17.32 2.04
C PRO A 85 -5.18 -16.07 1.46
N PHE A 86 -6.13 -15.46 2.18
CA PHE A 86 -6.78 -14.22 1.75
C PHE A 86 -5.85 -13.01 1.87
N ILE A 87 -4.93 -13.00 2.85
CA ILE A 87 -3.88 -11.99 2.95
C ILE A 87 -2.96 -12.11 1.72
N LEU A 88 -2.51 -13.33 1.39
CA LEU A 88 -1.69 -13.57 0.20
C LEU A 88 -2.40 -13.19 -1.10
N MET A 89 -3.72 -13.35 -1.17
CA MET A 89 -4.54 -13.00 -2.33
C MET A 89 -4.52 -11.50 -2.65
N LEU A 90 -4.21 -10.63 -1.68
CA LEU A 90 -4.11 -9.18 -1.90
C LEU A 90 -3.07 -8.85 -2.99
N LYS A 91 -1.95 -9.59 -3.03
CA LYS A 91 -0.91 -9.48 -4.05
C LYS A 91 -1.45 -9.79 -5.45
N SER A 92 -2.16 -10.90 -5.61
CA SER A 92 -2.82 -11.27 -6.88
C SER A 92 -3.83 -10.19 -7.34
N LYS A 93 -4.60 -9.63 -6.42
CA LYS A 93 -5.56 -8.56 -6.71
C LYS A 93 -4.88 -7.25 -7.11
N ALA A 94 -3.74 -6.90 -6.50
CA ALA A 94 -2.94 -5.76 -6.89
C ALA A 94 -2.44 -5.90 -8.33
N GLU A 95 -1.85 -7.04 -8.69
CA GLU A 95 -1.40 -7.29 -10.08
C GLU A 95 -2.55 -7.20 -11.08
N TYR A 96 -3.69 -7.84 -10.77
CA TYR A 96 -4.86 -7.81 -11.64
C TYR A 96 -5.39 -6.39 -11.86
N LYS A 97 -5.42 -5.54 -10.82
CA LYS A 97 -5.87 -4.15 -10.96
C LYS A 97 -4.82 -3.25 -11.63
N TYR A 98 -3.54 -3.58 -11.49
CA TYR A 98 -2.46 -2.86 -12.14
C TYR A 98 -2.41 -3.11 -13.66
N ARG A 99 -2.72 -4.33 -14.10
CA ARG A 99 -2.79 -4.72 -15.53
C ARG A 99 -1.53 -4.32 -16.32
N ASN A 100 -0.35 -4.48 -15.72
CA ASN A 100 0.94 -4.07 -16.31
C ASN A 100 0.98 -2.60 -16.76
N GLY A 101 0.24 -1.71 -16.07
CA GLY A 101 0.16 -0.29 -16.38
C GLY A 101 -0.83 0.08 -17.50
N PHE A 102 -1.38 -0.90 -18.24
CA PHE A 102 -2.34 -0.63 -19.32
C PHE A 102 -3.77 -0.52 -18.78
N ASN A 103 -4.39 0.65 -18.91
CA ASN A 103 -5.72 0.94 -18.32
C ASN A 103 -5.78 0.56 -16.83
N SER A 104 -4.69 0.82 -16.13
CA SER A 104 -4.53 0.45 -14.72
C SER A 104 -5.53 1.20 -13.84
N LYS A 105 -6.15 0.48 -12.90
CA LYS A 105 -7.00 1.09 -11.87
C LYS A 105 -6.18 1.61 -10.69
N ILE A 106 -4.96 1.12 -10.51
CA ILE A 106 -4.07 1.52 -9.42
C ILE A 106 -2.72 2.00 -9.95
N THR A 107 -1.96 2.72 -9.14
CA THR A 107 -0.64 3.19 -9.56
C THR A 107 0.40 2.09 -9.36
N LYS A 108 1.57 2.22 -10.01
CA LYS A 108 2.67 1.27 -9.82
C LYS A 108 3.13 1.26 -8.36
N GLY A 109 3.32 2.43 -7.76
CA GLY A 109 3.71 2.54 -6.36
C GLY A 109 2.71 1.88 -5.40
N PHE A 110 1.40 1.97 -5.67
CA PHE A 110 0.40 1.29 -4.83
C PHE A 110 0.46 -0.23 -4.99
N ARG A 111 0.64 -0.72 -6.22
CA ARG A 111 0.83 -2.15 -6.48
C ARG A 111 2.06 -2.68 -5.76
N ASP A 112 3.19 -1.98 -5.86
CA ASP A 112 4.43 -2.37 -5.21
C ASP A 112 4.29 -2.33 -3.69
N PHE A 113 3.64 -1.30 -3.12
CA PHE A 113 3.35 -1.25 -1.69
C PHE A 113 2.59 -2.49 -1.19
N ILE A 114 1.53 -2.92 -1.88
CA ILE A 114 0.77 -4.12 -1.51
C ILE A 114 1.65 -5.37 -1.64
N ASN A 115 2.44 -5.48 -2.70
CA ASN A 115 3.31 -6.63 -2.91
C ASN A 115 4.36 -6.77 -1.81
N GLU A 116 5.11 -5.71 -1.53
CA GLU A 116 6.16 -5.69 -0.51
C GLU A 116 5.57 -5.93 0.89
N SER A 117 4.40 -5.36 1.19
CA SER A 117 3.73 -5.58 2.49
C SER A 117 3.31 -7.04 2.66
N VAL A 118 2.78 -7.67 1.61
CA VAL A 118 2.36 -9.09 1.64
C VAL A 118 3.57 -10.02 1.70
N ASP A 119 4.64 -9.72 0.98
CA ASP A 119 5.89 -10.49 1.04
C ASP A 119 6.52 -10.41 2.43
N TYR A 120 6.55 -9.22 3.04
CA TYR A 120 7.01 -9.04 4.41
C TYR A 120 6.19 -9.86 5.42
N ILE A 121 4.85 -9.84 5.32
CA ILE A 121 3.97 -10.66 6.16
C ILE A 121 4.25 -12.15 5.95
N LYS A 122 4.51 -12.57 4.71
CA LYS A 122 4.79 -13.96 4.38
C LYS A 122 6.11 -14.44 5.00
N GLU A 123 7.14 -13.61 4.96
CA GLU A 123 8.45 -13.90 5.53
C GLU A 123 8.42 -13.87 7.06
N ASN A 124 7.61 -12.99 7.64
CA ASN A 124 7.47 -12.77 9.08
C ASN A 124 6.06 -13.20 9.57
N LYS A 125 5.64 -14.40 9.17
CA LYS A 125 4.27 -14.89 9.34
C LYS A 125 3.88 -14.98 10.82
N SER A 126 3.09 -14.01 11.27
CA SER A 126 2.41 -14.00 12.57
C SER A 126 1.16 -13.11 12.51
N LEU A 127 0.24 -13.32 13.45
CA LEU A 127 -0.89 -12.43 13.67
C LEU A 127 -0.42 -10.98 13.90
N ASP A 128 0.54 -10.77 14.81
CA ASP A 128 1.07 -9.45 15.14
C ASP A 128 1.62 -8.71 13.91
N THR A 129 2.36 -9.40 13.03
CA THR A 129 2.87 -8.79 11.79
C THR A 129 1.73 -8.31 10.89
N PHE A 130 0.66 -9.10 10.76
CA PHE A 130 -0.52 -8.68 10.00
C PHE A 130 -1.23 -7.49 10.67
N GLU A 131 -1.37 -7.49 12.00
CA GLU A 131 -1.99 -6.38 12.72
C GLU A 131 -1.20 -5.08 12.58
N ASN A 132 0.12 -5.15 12.68
CA ASN A 132 1.03 -4.03 12.44
C ASN A 132 0.88 -3.48 11.03
N PHE A 133 0.75 -4.35 10.02
CA PHE A 133 0.43 -3.93 8.65
C PHE A 133 -0.93 -3.21 8.57
N VAL A 134 -1.97 -3.70 9.24
CA VAL A 134 -3.29 -3.02 9.23
C VAL A 134 -3.18 -1.61 9.79
N LEU A 135 -2.49 -1.42 10.92
CA LEU A 135 -2.27 -0.10 11.53
C LEU A 135 -1.46 0.82 10.61
N PHE A 136 -0.40 0.29 10.01
CA PHE A 136 0.42 1.03 9.05
C PHE A 136 -0.37 1.47 7.81
N PHE A 137 -1.19 0.57 7.26
CA PHE A 137 -2.02 0.90 6.11
C PHE A 137 -3.09 1.94 6.48
N GLU A 138 -3.65 1.87 7.69
CA GLU A 138 -4.58 2.88 8.21
C GLU A 138 -3.92 4.26 8.34
N ALA A 139 -2.67 4.33 8.82
CA ALA A 139 -1.90 5.57 8.87
C ALA A 139 -1.65 6.18 7.48
N ILE A 140 -1.27 5.35 6.49
CA ILE A 140 -1.11 5.79 5.09
C ILE A 140 -2.40 6.42 4.57
N ILE A 141 -3.55 5.83 4.87
CA ILE A 141 -4.86 6.36 4.46
C ILE A 141 -5.11 7.71 5.12
N GLY A 142 -4.88 7.83 6.43
CA GLY A 142 -5.03 9.10 7.15
C GLY A 142 -4.25 10.23 6.49
N TYR A 143 -2.95 10.02 6.23
CA TYR A 143 -2.13 11.00 5.53
C TYR A 143 -2.57 11.26 4.09
N PHE A 144 -2.96 10.21 3.35
CA PHE A 144 -3.40 10.33 1.95
C PHE A 144 -4.61 11.26 1.83
N TYR A 145 -5.61 11.08 2.70
CA TYR A 145 -6.78 11.95 2.74
C TYR A 145 -6.43 13.37 3.19
N GLY A 146 -5.46 13.52 4.10
CA GLY A 146 -4.92 14.82 4.49
C GLY A 146 -4.42 15.66 3.29
N PHE A 147 -3.71 15.03 2.35
CA PHE A 147 -3.25 15.70 1.12
C PHE A 147 -4.39 16.00 0.12
N GLY A 148 -5.47 15.24 0.14
CA GLY A 148 -6.66 15.49 -0.69
C GLY A 148 -7.53 16.65 -0.19
N GLY A 149 -7.53 16.90 1.12
CA GLY A 149 -8.32 17.96 1.75
C GLY A 149 -7.85 19.39 1.43
N GLU A 150 -6.60 19.57 1.03
CA GLU A 150 -6.04 20.89 0.68
C GLU A 150 -6.64 21.47 -0.62
N ASN A 151 -7.17 20.65 -1.52
CA ASN A 151 -7.74 21.12 -2.79
C ASN A 151 -9.24 21.48 -2.72
N ASN A 152 -9.86 21.37 -1.53
CA ASN A 152 -11.30 21.64 -1.31
C ASN A 152 -11.55 22.74 -0.25
N ARG A 153 -10.57 23.63 0.00
CA ARG A 153 -10.74 24.81 0.85
C ARG A 153 -10.61 26.10 0.05
#